data_AF-A0A1F7I9L2-F1
#
_entry.id   AF-A0A1F7I9L2-F1
#
_cell.length_a   1.000
_cell.length_b   1.000
_cell.length_c   1.000
_cell.angle_alpha   90.00
_cell.angle_beta   90.00
_cell.angle_gamma   90.00
#
_symmetry.space_group_name_H-M   'P 1'
#
loop_
_entity.id
_entity.type
_entity.pdbx_description
1 polymer ?
#
loop_
_entity_poly.entity_id
_entity_poly.type
_entity_poly.pdbx_seq_one_letter_code
_entity_poly.pdbx_strand_id
1 'polypeptide(L)'
;MSDVIPANSRYVPLTQQPACCVPTCFQMVMYKNNILLRPAEEIGYYLGLIVHPDRKKLFWNVRTSTEKPPAGYGTRIYDPQFEPNTAFKNMGVPLTCKVNPITNFNSSEIIVNYLIDSEKANKDVLLCFNHGALIDDPTKNWGHVCVFDRIIDGKIRLIDPSPDQPKWKLVSVEKMFHAMQKHGEKRSAGFWEISKNS
;
A
#
# COMPACT_ATOMS: atom_id res chain seq x y z
N MET A 1 19.85 -1.83 -20.05
CA MET A 1 18.70 -1.69 -19.15
C MET A 1 18.86 -2.76 -18.10
N SER A 2 18.74 -2.41 -16.83
CA SER A 2 18.76 -3.39 -15.76
C SER A 2 17.43 -4.15 -15.78
N ASP A 3 17.48 -5.47 -15.98
CA ASP A 3 16.26 -6.28 -16.05
C ASP A 3 15.50 -6.27 -14.71
N VAL A 4 14.16 -6.33 -14.79
CA VAL A 4 13.30 -6.54 -13.62
C VAL A 4 13.37 -8.02 -13.24
N ILE A 5 14.36 -8.38 -12.44
CA ILE A 5 14.59 -9.77 -12.02
C ILE A 5 13.94 -10.01 -10.64
N PRO A 6 13.07 -11.02 -10.48
CA PRO A 6 12.50 -11.37 -9.17
C PRO A 6 13.55 -11.66 -8.08
N ALA A 7 14.68 -12.26 -8.46
CA ALA A 7 15.72 -12.72 -7.55
C ALA A 7 16.39 -11.61 -6.72
N ASN A 8 16.29 -10.35 -7.14
CA ASN A 8 16.85 -9.22 -6.40
C ASN A 8 15.76 -8.42 -5.66
N SER A 9 14.54 -8.96 -5.52
CA SER A 9 13.46 -8.33 -4.75
C SER A 9 13.68 -8.53 -3.25
N ARG A 10 13.26 -7.53 -2.45
CA ARG A 10 13.35 -7.57 -0.98
C ARG A 10 12.16 -8.28 -0.34
N TYR A 11 11.13 -8.60 -1.11
CA TYR A 11 9.90 -9.21 -0.62
C TYR A 11 9.48 -10.38 -1.51
N VAL A 12 8.76 -11.32 -0.91
CA VAL A 12 7.98 -12.31 -1.65
C VAL A 12 6.65 -11.65 -2.02
N PRO A 13 6.29 -11.56 -3.32
CA PRO A 13 5.04 -10.93 -3.72
C PRO A 13 3.83 -11.79 -3.35
N LEU A 14 2.78 -11.13 -2.84
CA LEU A 14 1.50 -11.78 -2.53
C LEU A 14 0.38 -11.19 -3.40
N THR A 15 -0.64 -12.00 -3.68
CA THR A 15 -1.85 -11.56 -4.39
C THR A 15 -2.95 -11.24 -3.41
N GLN A 16 -3.58 -10.08 -3.58
CA GLN A 16 -4.69 -9.66 -2.73
C GLN A 16 -5.98 -10.42 -3.03
N GLN A 17 -6.79 -10.59 -2.00
CA GLN A 17 -8.24 -10.71 -2.12
C GLN A 17 -8.82 -9.36 -2.59
N PRO A 18 -9.99 -9.32 -3.27
CA PRO A 18 -10.58 -8.06 -3.73
C PRO A 18 -10.68 -7.00 -2.62
N ALA A 19 -10.30 -5.75 -2.92
CA ALA A 19 -10.30 -4.62 -1.99
C ALA A 19 -9.32 -4.72 -0.79
N CYS A 20 -8.39 -5.68 -0.79
CA CYS A 20 -7.43 -5.91 0.29
C CYS A 20 -5.98 -5.49 -0.06
N CYS A 21 -5.76 -4.39 -0.79
CA CYS A 21 -4.41 -3.96 -1.18
C CYS A 21 -3.54 -3.65 0.04
N VAL A 22 -4.06 -2.87 0.98
CA VAL A 22 -3.37 -2.53 2.24
C VAL A 22 -3.09 -3.78 3.08
N PRO A 23 -4.08 -4.64 3.39
CA PRO A 23 -3.81 -5.90 4.10
C PRO A 23 -2.70 -6.75 3.47
N THR A 24 -2.72 -6.89 2.15
CA THR A 24 -1.75 -7.73 1.43
C THR A 24 -0.35 -7.12 1.47
N CYS A 25 -0.25 -5.79 1.39
CA CYS A 25 1.01 -5.08 1.60
C CYS A 25 1.55 -5.28 3.02
N PHE A 26 0.69 -5.25 4.05
CA PHE A 26 1.11 -5.59 5.40
C PHE A 26 1.56 -7.05 5.52
N GLN A 27 0.89 -8.01 4.88
CA GLN A 27 1.34 -9.41 4.86
C GLN A 27 2.74 -9.56 4.23
N MET A 28 3.05 -8.83 3.16
CA MET A 28 4.39 -8.85 2.56
C MET A 28 5.46 -8.34 3.54
N VAL A 29 5.16 -7.27 4.29
CA VAL A 29 6.05 -6.76 5.36
C VAL A 29 6.16 -7.74 6.52
N MET A 30 5.06 -8.34 6.96
CA MET A 30 5.04 -9.35 8.02
C MET A 30 5.92 -10.56 7.64
N TYR A 31 5.78 -11.05 6.41
CA TYR A 31 6.56 -12.16 5.90
C TYR A 31 8.06 -11.85 5.92
N LYS A 32 8.46 -10.69 5.38
CA LYS A 32 9.86 -10.23 5.39
C LYS A 32 10.45 -10.15 6.81
N ASN A 33 9.63 -9.77 7.79
CA ASN A 33 10.06 -9.55 9.18
C ASN A 33 9.85 -10.77 10.11
N ASN A 34 9.58 -11.96 9.55
CA ASN A 34 9.32 -13.20 10.29
C ASN A 34 8.18 -13.05 11.32
N ILE A 35 7.14 -12.31 10.95
CA ILE A 35 5.92 -12.16 11.74
C ILE A 35 4.88 -13.14 11.19
N LEU A 36 4.22 -13.89 12.06
CA LEU A 36 3.17 -14.84 11.68
C LEU A 36 2.09 -14.11 10.86
N LEU A 37 1.84 -14.60 9.64
CA LEU A 37 0.84 -14.01 8.75
C LEU A 37 -0.56 -14.14 9.33
N ARG A 38 -1.33 -13.05 9.23
CA ARG A 38 -2.77 -13.03 9.45
C ARG A 38 -3.50 -13.04 8.11
N PRO A 39 -4.68 -13.65 7.97
CA PRO A 39 -5.52 -13.53 6.78
C PRO A 39 -5.76 -12.07 6.37
N ALA A 40 -5.78 -11.80 5.07
CA ALA A 40 -5.96 -10.45 4.54
C ALA A 40 -7.32 -9.85 4.94
N GLU A 41 -8.36 -10.68 5.04
CA GLU A 41 -9.69 -10.27 5.51
C GLU A 41 -9.73 -9.95 7.01
N GLU A 42 -8.93 -10.63 7.84
CA GLU A 42 -8.80 -10.31 9.28
C GLU A 42 -8.14 -8.93 9.43
N ILE A 43 -6.99 -8.72 8.77
CA ILE A 43 -6.31 -7.43 8.75
C ILE A 43 -7.25 -6.34 8.20
N GLY A 44 -7.94 -6.64 7.10
CA GLY A 44 -8.93 -5.75 6.49
C GLY A 44 -10.05 -5.38 7.47
N TYR A 45 -10.60 -6.34 8.21
CA TYR A 45 -11.64 -6.10 9.21
C TYR A 45 -11.21 -5.07 10.26
N TYR A 46 -9.99 -5.18 10.79
CA TYR A 46 -9.48 -4.21 11.77
C TYR A 46 -9.14 -2.85 11.14
N LEU A 47 -8.83 -2.80 9.84
CA LEU A 47 -8.64 -1.57 9.06
C LEU A 47 -9.96 -1.00 8.51
N GLY A 48 -11.11 -1.46 9.01
CA GLY A 48 -12.41 -0.92 8.61
C GLY A 48 -12.84 -1.29 7.19
N LEU A 49 -12.35 -2.41 6.64
CA LEU A 49 -12.66 -2.88 5.29
C LEU A 49 -14.17 -2.87 5.03
N ILE A 50 -14.55 -2.16 3.97
CA ILE A 50 -15.91 -2.05 3.49
C ILE A 50 -15.98 -2.43 2.01
N VAL A 51 -16.94 -3.29 1.67
CA VAL A 51 -17.18 -3.76 0.31
C VAL A 51 -18.64 -3.54 -0.08
N HIS A 52 -18.94 -3.63 -1.37
CA HIS A 52 -20.33 -3.64 -1.82
C HIS A 52 -21.02 -4.96 -1.41
N PRO A 53 -22.33 -4.98 -1.08
CA PRO A 53 -23.02 -6.17 -0.58
C PRO A 53 -22.93 -7.42 -1.47
N ASP A 54 -22.83 -7.25 -2.79
CA ASP A 54 -22.67 -8.34 -3.76
C ASP A 54 -21.39 -9.18 -3.54
N ARG A 55 -20.38 -8.59 -2.90
CA ARG A 55 -19.10 -9.20 -2.59
C ARG A 55 -19.01 -9.75 -1.17
N LYS A 56 -20.02 -9.54 -0.32
CA LYS A 56 -20.00 -9.96 1.10
C LYS A 56 -19.62 -11.43 1.26
N LYS A 57 -20.16 -12.30 0.41
CA LYS A 57 -19.92 -13.75 0.42
C LYS A 57 -18.47 -14.17 0.14
N LEU A 58 -17.64 -13.24 -0.35
CA LEU A 58 -16.23 -13.49 -0.61
C LEU A 58 -15.37 -13.33 0.65
N PHE A 59 -15.95 -12.92 1.79
CA PHE A 59 -15.23 -12.60 3.02
C PHE A 59 -15.86 -13.30 4.21
N TRP A 60 -15.05 -13.67 5.20
CA TRP A 60 -15.49 -14.20 6.48
C TRP A 60 -16.32 -13.20 7.30
N ASN A 61 -15.79 -11.99 7.48
CA ASN A 61 -16.44 -10.94 8.28
C ASN A 61 -16.09 -9.54 7.73
N VAL A 62 -16.98 -8.98 6.91
CA VAL A 62 -16.75 -7.69 6.22
C VAL A 62 -17.90 -6.73 6.42
N ARG A 63 -17.59 -5.43 6.53
CA ARG A 63 -18.60 -4.38 6.53
C ARG A 63 -19.09 -4.17 5.11
N THR A 64 -20.36 -3.83 4.95
CA THR A 64 -20.94 -3.59 3.64
C THR A 64 -21.60 -2.22 3.56
N SER A 65 -21.54 -1.59 2.39
CA SER A 65 -22.32 -0.37 2.08
C SER A 65 -22.74 -0.40 0.61
N THR A 66 -23.99 -0.05 0.35
CA THR A 66 -24.50 0.20 -1.01
C THR A 66 -23.97 1.50 -1.59
N GLU A 67 -23.68 2.49 -0.73
CA GLU A 67 -23.06 3.75 -1.11
C GLU A 67 -21.54 3.62 -1.14
N LYS A 68 -20.92 4.09 -2.23
CA LYS A 68 -19.47 4.05 -2.40
C LYS A 68 -18.80 5.06 -1.44
N PRO A 69 -17.86 4.63 -0.57
CA PRO A 69 -17.14 5.55 0.30
C PRO A 69 -16.29 6.58 -0.50
N PRO A 70 -15.92 7.74 0.10
CA PRO A 70 -15.14 8.78 -0.58
C PRO A 70 -13.79 8.32 -1.14
N ALA A 71 -13.13 7.35 -0.47
CA ALA A 71 -11.87 6.76 -0.91
C ALA A 71 -12.05 5.52 -1.82
N GLY A 72 -13.29 5.10 -2.09
CA GLY A 72 -13.64 3.83 -2.72
C GLY A 72 -13.92 2.70 -1.71
N TYR A 73 -14.31 1.54 -2.22
CA TYR A 73 -14.38 0.31 -1.42
C TYR A 73 -12.96 -0.16 -1.07
N GLY A 74 -12.78 -0.66 0.16
CA GLY A 74 -11.46 -0.96 0.71
C GLY A 74 -11.38 -0.61 2.19
N THR A 75 -10.16 -0.49 2.68
CA THR A 75 -9.89 -0.10 4.07
C THR A 75 -10.17 1.38 4.33
N ARG A 76 -10.58 1.71 5.55
CA ARG A 76 -10.96 3.06 5.98
C ARG A 76 -9.92 3.70 6.90
N ILE A 77 -8.64 3.57 6.56
CA ILE A 77 -7.51 4.00 7.39
C ILE A 77 -7.44 5.51 7.69
N TYR A 78 -8.23 6.32 6.98
CA TYR A 78 -8.38 7.76 7.22
C TYR A 78 -9.31 8.06 8.42
N ASP A 79 -10.02 7.06 8.92
CA ASP A 79 -10.82 7.13 10.15
C ASP A 79 -9.92 6.71 11.32
N PRO A 80 -9.74 7.55 12.36
CA PRO A 80 -8.85 7.26 13.49
C PRO A 80 -9.10 5.90 14.16
N GLN A 81 -10.35 5.41 14.19
CA GLN A 81 -10.65 4.11 14.81
C GLN A 81 -10.11 2.91 14.01
N PHE A 82 -9.80 3.11 12.72
CA PHE A 82 -9.33 2.09 11.78
C PHE A 82 -7.90 2.37 11.28
N GLU A 83 -7.18 3.28 11.95
CA GLU A 83 -5.80 3.56 11.59
C GLU A 83 -4.91 2.31 11.78
N PRO A 84 -3.81 2.16 11.02
CA PRO A 84 -2.99 0.95 11.06
C PRO A 84 -2.45 0.59 12.44
N ASN A 85 -2.02 1.56 13.25
CA ASN A 85 -1.47 1.29 14.59
C ASN A 85 -2.52 0.72 15.55
N THR A 86 -3.74 1.26 15.49
CA THR A 86 -4.86 0.73 16.28
C THR A 86 -5.23 -0.67 15.82
N ALA A 87 -5.24 -0.93 14.50
CA ALA A 87 -5.47 -2.27 13.95
C ALA A 87 -4.39 -3.27 14.39
N PHE A 88 -3.11 -2.91 14.30
CA PHE A 88 -1.99 -3.77 14.71
C PHE A 88 -2.07 -4.12 16.21
N LYS A 89 -2.37 -3.13 17.05
CA LYS A 89 -2.58 -3.33 18.49
C LYS A 89 -3.70 -4.33 18.77
N ASN A 90 -4.85 -4.17 18.11
CA ASN A 90 -6.02 -5.03 18.31
C ASN A 90 -5.79 -6.48 17.86
N MET A 91 -4.89 -6.71 16.89
CA MET A 91 -4.52 -8.05 16.41
C MET A 91 -3.32 -8.67 17.15
N GLY A 92 -2.67 -7.92 18.06
CA GLY A 92 -1.41 -8.34 18.68
C GLY A 92 -0.27 -8.47 17.65
N VAL A 93 -0.29 -7.69 16.58
CA VAL A 93 0.76 -7.68 15.55
C VAL A 93 1.83 -6.66 15.95
N PRO A 94 3.12 -7.03 16.05
CA PRO A 94 4.19 -6.16 16.54
C PRO A 94 4.69 -5.22 15.44
N LEU A 95 3.79 -4.50 14.79
CA LEU A 95 4.10 -3.50 13.76
C LEU A 95 3.63 -2.12 14.21
N THR A 96 4.31 -1.10 13.71
CA THR A 96 3.86 0.30 13.71
C THR A 96 3.93 0.86 12.30
N CYS A 97 3.08 1.83 12.03
CA CYS A 97 2.98 2.58 10.79
C CYS A 97 3.14 4.07 11.10
N LYS A 98 4.10 4.71 10.41
CA LYS A 98 4.25 6.16 10.36
C LYS A 98 3.95 6.63 8.93
N VAL A 99 2.99 7.53 8.79
CA VAL A 99 2.67 8.12 7.49
C VAL A 99 3.50 9.40 7.31
N ASN A 100 4.28 9.45 6.24
CA ASN A 100 4.89 10.68 5.72
C ASN A 100 3.99 11.20 4.59
N PRO A 101 3.19 12.25 4.83
CA PRO A 101 2.25 12.74 3.82
C PRO A 101 2.98 13.33 2.62
N ILE A 102 2.34 13.26 1.45
CA ILE A 102 2.90 13.78 0.20
C ILE A 102 3.26 15.27 0.26
N THR A 103 2.59 16.05 1.11
CA THR A 103 2.85 17.47 1.33
C THR A 103 4.24 17.77 1.91
N ASN A 104 4.91 16.77 2.50
CA ASN A 104 6.29 16.89 2.95
C ASN A 104 7.32 16.77 1.80
N PHE A 105 6.87 16.47 0.58
CA PHE A 105 7.71 16.25 -0.59
C PHE A 105 7.36 17.27 -1.67
N ASN A 106 8.29 18.17 -1.99
CA ASN A 106 8.05 19.27 -2.94
C ASN A 106 8.63 18.99 -4.34
N SER A 107 9.39 17.91 -4.53
CA SER A 107 9.98 17.55 -5.82
C SER A 107 10.19 16.03 -5.95
N SER A 108 10.28 15.56 -7.19
CA SER A 108 10.64 14.17 -7.51
C SER A 108 12.02 13.79 -6.98
N GLU A 109 12.98 14.72 -6.96
CA GLU A 109 14.34 14.48 -6.48
C GLU A 109 14.37 14.12 -4.99
N ILE A 110 13.62 14.84 -4.16
CA ILE A 110 13.50 14.52 -2.73
C ILE A 110 12.89 13.13 -2.53
N ILE A 111 11.91 12.74 -3.37
CA ILE A 111 11.31 11.40 -3.33
C ILE A 111 12.36 10.33 -3.68
N VAL A 112 13.16 10.54 -4.73
CA VAL A 112 14.23 9.59 -5.09
C VAL A 112 15.20 9.41 -3.94
N ASN A 113 15.71 10.51 -3.37
CA ASN A 113 16.66 10.46 -2.27
C ASN A 113 16.06 9.75 -1.06
N TYR A 114 14.82 10.08 -0.68
CA TYR A 114 14.11 9.40 0.41
C TYR A 114 13.97 7.89 0.19
N LEU A 115 13.63 7.46 -1.03
CA LEU A 115 13.46 6.03 -1.35
C LEU A 115 14.80 5.30 -1.41
N ILE A 116 15.86 5.92 -1.94
CA ILE A 116 17.23 5.37 -1.91
C ILE A 116 17.70 5.18 -0.47
N ASP A 117 17.52 6.19 0.38
CA ASP A 117 17.93 6.11 1.78
C ASP A 117 17.10 5.08 2.55
N SER A 118 15.81 4.97 2.24
CA SER A 118 14.93 3.94 2.80
C SER A 118 15.35 2.53 2.39
N GLU A 119 15.74 2.32 1.12
CA GLU A 119 16.28 1.03 0.66
C GLU A 119 17.59 0.69 1.38
N LYS A 120 18.55 1.63 1.44
CA LYS A 120 19.84 1.44 2.12
C LYS A 120 19.67 1.11 3.60
N ALA A 121 18.74 1.78 4.28
CA ALA A 121 18.40 1.53 5.67
C ALA A 121 17.50 0.29 5.87
N ASN A 122 17.19 -0.45 4.80
CA ASN A 122 16.30 -1.61 4.78
C ASN A 122 14.90 -1.35 5.37
N LYS A 123 14.40 -0.12 5.29
CA LYS A 123 13.06 0.25 5.76
C LYS A 123 11.96 -0.42 4.95
N ASP A 124 10.86 -0.78 5.60
CA ASP A 124 9.64 -1.19 4.93
C ASP A 124 8.81 0.06 4.60
N VAL A 125 8.57 0.31 3.31
CA VAL A 125 7.85 1.49 2.84
C VAL A 125 6.72 1.05 1.92
N LEU A 126 5.52 1.55 2.17
CA LEU A 126 4.38 1.43 1.25
C LEU A 126 4.13 2.77 0.57
N LEU A 127 3.66 2.74 -0.67
CA LEU A 127 3.29 3.94 -1.43
C LEU A 127 1.79 3.97 -1.61
N CYS A 128 1.13 5.01 -1.09
CA CYS A 128 -0.29 5.26 -1.29
C CYS A 128 -0.51 6.38 -2.31
N PHE A 129 -1.22 6.08 -3.39
CA PHE A 129 -1.39 6.98 -4.55
C PHE A 129 -2.74 6.78 -5.23
N ASN A 130 -3.08 7.65 -6.19
CA ASN A 130 -4.26 7.51 -7.03
C ASN A 130 -3.98 6.50 -8.15
N HIS A 131 -4.71 5.37 -8.18
CA HIS A 131 -4.42 4.28 -9.11
C HIS A 131 -4.51 4.75 -10.56
N GLY A 132 -5.62 5.37 -10.94
CA GLY A 132 -5.88 5.83 -12.29
C GLY A 132 -4.85 6.82 -12.82
N ALA A 133 -4.33 7.72 -11.97
CA ALA A 133 -3.26 8.63 -12.37
C ALA A 133 -1.93 7.92 -12.64
N LEU A 134 -1.62 6.82 -11.94
CA LEU A 134 -0.37 6.10 -12.15
C LEU A 134 -0.42 5.25 -13.43
N ILE A 135 -1.59 4.77 -13.84
CA ILE A 135 -1.75 3.88 -15.00
C ILE A 135 -2.49 4.52 -16.18
N ASP A 136 -2.71 5.84 -16.13
CA ASP A 136 -3.43 6.63 -17.14
C ASP A 136 -4.85 6.11 -17.43
N ASP A 137 -5.55 5.63 -16.40
CA ASP A 137 -6.91 5.10 -16.49
C ASP A 137 -7.88 5.93 -15.62
N PRO A 138 -8.67 6.85 -16.22
CA PRO A 138 -9.58 7.71 -15.46
C PRO A 138 -10.73 6.93 -14.80
N THR A 139 -11.03 5.70 -15.24
CA THR A 139 -12.06 4.87 -14.62
C THR A 139 -11.63 4.37 -13.23
N LYS A 140 -10.32 4.36 -12.96
CA LYS A 140 -9.70 3.89 -11.71
C LYS A 140 -9.39 5.00 -10.72
N ASN A 141 -10.32 5.95 -10.56
CA ASN A 141 -10.15 7.10 -9.67
C ASN A 141 -10.38 6.75 -8.18
N TRP A 142 -9.48 5.96 -7.60
CA TRP A 142 -9.47 5.55 -6.19
C TRP A 142 -8.04 5.38 -5.68
N GLY A 143 -7.89 5.19 -4.36
CA GLY A 143 -6.59 4.94 -3.73
C GLY A 143 -6.10 3.52 -3.98
N HIS A 144 -4.79 3.36 -4.16
CA HIS A 144 -4.13 2.05 -4.21
C HIS A 144 -2.82 2.11 -3.43
N VAL A 145 -2.41 0.97 -2.89
CA VAL A 145 -1.20 0.84 -2.08
C VAL A 145 -0.37 -0.30 -2.61
N CYS A 146 0.91 -0.02 -2.86
CA CYS A 146 1.92 -0.98 -3.26
C CYS A 146 3.11 -0.95 -2.30
N VAL A 147 3.87 -2.03 -2.25
CA VAL A 147 5.14 -2.07 -1.51
C VAL A 147 6.24 -1.42 -2.36
N PHE A 148 7.03 -0.55 -1.73
CA PHE A 148 8.32 -0.11 -2.28
C PHE A 148 9.31 -1.26 -2.24
N ASP A 149 9.80 -1.68 -3.39
CA ASP A 149 10.89 -2.64 -3.43
C ASP A 149 12.23 -1.89 -3.47
N ARG A 150 12.52 -1.20 -4.58
CA ARG A 150 13.79 -0.51 -4.80
C ARG A 150 13.78 0.52 -5.92
N ILE A 151 14.87 1.27 -6.05
CA ILE A 151 15.15 2.10 -7.24
C ILE A 151 15.99 1.31 -8.26
N ILE A 152 15.56 1.31 -9.53
CA ILE A 152 16.29 0.69 -10.65
C ILE A 152 16.33 1.67 -11.82
N ASP A 153 17.53 2.04 -12.28
CA ASP A 153 17.73 2.98 -13.38
C ASP A 153 16.89 4.27 -13.23
N GLY A 154 16.84 4.83 -12.01
CA GLY A 154 16.06 6.04 -11.69
C GLY A 154 14.54 5.85 -11.59
N LYS A 155 14.03 4.62 -11.73
CA LYS A 155 12.61 4.27 -11.61
C LYS A 155 12.31 3.58 -10.30
N ILE A 156 11.08 3.71 -9.83
CA ILE A 156 10.59 3.02 -8.64
C ILE A 156 10.12 1.64 -9.08
N ARG A 157 10.70 0.59 -8.50
CA ARG A 157 10.11 -0.75 -8.56
C ARG A 157 9.12 -0.94 -7.42
N LEU A 158 7.87 -1.18 -7.79
CA LEU A 158 6.78 -1.50 -6.88
C LEU A 158 6.49 -3.00 -6.92
N ILE A 159 5.96 -3.52 -5.81
CA ILE A 159 5.24 -4.80 -5.78
C ILE A 159 3.75 -4.50 -5.63
N ASP A 160 2.99 -4.77 -6.68
CA ASP A 160 1.56 -4.52 -6.77
C ASP A 160 0.78 -5.79 -6.42
N PRO A 161 -0.05 -5.75 -5.36
CA PRO A 161 -0.73 -6.96 -4.90
C PRO A 161 -1.90 -7.37 -5.81
N SER A 162 -2.31 -6.55 -6.78
CA SER A 162 -3.48 -6.82 -7.61
C SER A 162 -3.36 -8.12 -8.44
N PRO A 163 -4.47 -8.87 -8.62
CA PRO A 163 -4.43 -10.21 -9.19
C PRO A 163 -4.21 -10.26 -10.70
N ASP A 164 -4.55 -9.18 -11.41
CA ASP A 164 -4.71 -9.11 -12.86
C ASP A 164 -3.52 -8.44 -13.59
N GLN A 165 -2.37 -8.35 -12.92
CA GLN A 165 -1.21 -7.64 -13.45
C GLN A 165 0.12 -8.17 -12.90
N PRO A 166 1.24 -7.91 -13.60
CA PRO A 166 2.57 -8.25 -13.10
C PRO A 166 2.81 -7.69 -11.69
N LYS A 167 3.40 -8.51 -10.84
CA LYS A 167 3.69 -8.14 -9.44
C LYS A 167 4.72 -7.03 -9.36
N TRP A 168 5.82 -7.18 -10.09
CA TRP A 168 6.83 -6.12 -10.18
C TRP A 168 6.50 -5.15 -11.30
N LYS A 169 6.53 -3.86 -10.98
CA LYS A 169 6.33 -2.78 -11.95
C LYS A 169 7.38 -1.72 -11.76
N LEU A 170 7.92 -1.23 -12.87
CA LEU A 170 8.74 -0.02 -12.89
C LEU A 170 7.85 1.18 -13.23
N VAL A 171 7.91 2.20 -12.41
CA VAL A 171 7.21 3.48 -12.64
C VAL A 171 8.19 4.64 -12.54
N SER A 172 7.98 5.68 -13.34
CA SER A 172 8.77 6.90 -13.18
C SER A 172 8.40 7.61 -11.88
N VAL A 173 9.37 8.30 -11.31
CA VAL A 173 9.20 8.99 -10.02
C VAL A 173 8.24 10.16 -10.17
N GLU A 174 8.33 10.89 -11.28
CA GLU A 174 7.45 12.02 -11.59
C GLU A 174 5.98 11.58 -11.66
N LYS A 175 5.72 10.42 -12.28
CA LYS A 175 4.36 9.89 -12.41
C LYS A 175 3.82 9.43 -11.05
N MET A 176 4.66 8.79 -10.25
CA MET A 176 4.30 8.45 -8.87
C MET A 176 4.00 9.70 -8.04
N PHE A 177 4.85 10.73 -8.12
CA PHE A 177 4.66 11.99 -7.40
C PHE A 177 3.33 12.64 -7.78
N HIS A 178 3.05 12.75 -9.08
CA HIS A 178 1.77 13.28 -9.57
C HIS A 178 0.57 12.44 -9.10
N ALA A 179 0.68 11.11 -9.13
CA ALA A 179 -0.38 10.22 -8.68
C ALA A 179 -0.65 10.36 -7.17
N MET A 180 0.38 10.56 -6.35
CA MET A 180 0.23 10.86 -4.92
C MET A 180 -0.40 12.24 -4.69
N GLN A 181 0.04 13.28 -5.42
CA GLN A 181 -0.54 14.63 -5.33
C GLN A 181 -2.04 14.63 -5.67
N LYS A 182 -2.43 13.95 -6.76
CA LYS A 182 -3.84 13.80 -7.15
C LYS A 182 -4.67 13.07 -6.08
N HIS A 183 -4.07 12.12 -5.37
CA HIS A 183 -4.74 11.44 -4.26
C HIS A 183 -4.90 12.37 -3.05
N GLY A 184 -3.86 13.10 -2.68
CA GLY A 184 -3.90 14.11 -1.61
C GLY A 184 -3.87 13.52 -0.20
N GLU A 185 -3.38 14.33 0.76
CA GLU A 185 -3.11 13.90 2.13
C GLU A 185 -4.34 13.48 2.93
N LYS A 186 -5.51 14.08 2.65
CA LYS A 186 -6.79 13.74 3.32
C LYS A 186 -7.23 12.30 3.05
N ARG A 187 -6.61 11.65 2.06
CA ARG A 187 -6.80 10.23 1.71
C ARG A 187 -5.54 9.40 2.00
N SER A 188 -4.66 9.91 2.86
CA SER A 188 -3.42 9.25 3.30
C SER A 188 -2.39 9.03 2.19
N ALA A 189 -2.39 9.86 1.15
CA ALA A 189 -1.38 9.79 0.09
C ALA A 189 0.03 10.09 0.63
N GLY A 190 1.03 9.34 0.15
CA GLY A 190 2.42 9.49 0.55
C GLY A 190 3.10 8.15 0.84
N PHE A 191 4.07 8.18 1.75
CA PHE A 191 4.92 7.04 2.09
C PHE A 191 4.61 6.54 3.49
N TRP A 192 4.28 5.27 3.63
CA TRP A 192 3.98 4.66 4.93
C TRP A 192 5.16 3.82 5.35
N GLU A 193 5.89 4.29 6.36
CA GLU A 193 6.99 3.55 6.97
C GLU A 193 6.41 2.54 7.95
N ILE A 194 6.66 1.26 7.70
CA ILE A 194 6.28 0.17 8.58
C ILE A 194 7.53 -0.29 9.33
N SER A 195 7.41 -0.49 10.64
CA SER A 195 8.50 -0.98 11.46
C SER A 195 8.03 -2.02 12.45
N LYS A 196 8.88 -3.01 12.72
CA LYS A 196 8.65 -3.99 13.78
C LYS A 196 8.98 -3.37 15.14
N ASN A 197 8.09 -3.54 16.11
CA ASN A 197 8.39 -3.16 17.49
C ASN A 197 9.54 -4.03 18.00
N SER A 198 10.56 -3.40 18.56
CA SER A 198 11.70 -4.09 19.19
C SER A 198 11.30 -4.72 20.51
#